data_AF-A0A6J7R6E5-F1
#
_entry.id   AF-A0A6J7R6E5-F1
#
_cell.length_a   1.000
_cell.length_b   1.000
_cell.length_c   1.000
_cell.angle_alpha   90.00
_cell.angle_beta   90.00
_cell.angle_gamma   90.00
#
_symmetry.space_group_name_H-M   'P 1'
#
loop_
_entity.id
_entity.type
_entity.pdbx_description
1 polymer ?
#
loop_
_entity_poly.entity_id
_entity_poly.type
_entity_poly.pdbx_seq_one_letter_code
_entity_poly.pdbx_strand_id
1 'polypeptide(L)'
;MATIRASCPTCGDVELTTAHVRVRVCVDDDRGEYLFRCLICRMAVVKGAEARTIDLLVASGVTVDTWSLPAELHEQHSGNPITHDDLLDFHALLEDDYSLALAMDSMLGR
;
A
#
# COMPACT_ATOMS: atom_id res chain seq x y z
N MET A 1 -3.20 13.49 -25.96
CA MET A 1 -2.78 12.88 -24.68
C MET A 1 -4.03 12.32 -24.02
N ALA A 2 -4.09 11.03 -23.71
CA ALA A 2 -5.32 10.42 -23.18
C ALA A 2 -5.61 10.92 -21.76
N THR A 3 -6.85 11.31 -21.50
CA THR A 3 -7.34 11.65 -20.17
C THR A 3 -8.08 10.45 -19.57
N ILE A 4 -7.82 10.18 -18.29
CA ILE A 4 -8.39 9.08 -17.52
C ILE A 4 -9.24 9.70 -16.42
N ARG A 5 -10.53 9.34 -16.36
CA ARG A 5 -11.41 9.74 -15.26
C ARG A 5 -11.39 8.67 -14.19
N ALA A 6 -11.04 9.06 -12.97
CA ALA A 6 -11.03 8.19 -11.81
C ALA A 6 -11.71 8.87 -10.62
N SER A 7 -12.20 8.09 -9.67
CA SER A 7 -12.89 8.62 -8.49
C SER A 7 -12.00 8.51 -7.24
N CYS A 8 -11.73 9.65 -6.60
CA CYS A 8 -11.10 9.76 -5.29
C CYS A 8 -12.18 9.69 -4.20
N PRO A 9 -12.02 8.85 -3.15
CA PRO A 9 -13.02 8.72 -2.09
C PRO A 9 -13.26 10.01 -1.29
N THR A 10 -12.30 10.93 -1.29
CA THR A 10 -12.40 12.21 -0.57
C THR A 10 -12.87 13.36 -1.45
N CYS A 11 -12.46 13.39 -2.72
CA CYS A 11 -12.66 14.55 -3.62
C CYS A 11 -13.69 14.31 -4.72
N GLY A 12 -14.16 13.08 -4.91
CA GLY A 12 -15.01 12.69 -6.04
C GLY A 12 -14.23 12.44 -7.32
N ASP A 13 -14.85 12.69 -8.47
CA ASP A 13 -14.26 12.42 -9.77
C ASP A 13 -13.14 13.41 -10.10
N VAL A 14 -12.01 12.87 -10.55
CA VAL A 14 -10.82 13.61 -10.95
C VAL A 14 -10.37 13.16 -12.34
N GLU A 15 -9.85 14.11 -13.10
CA GLU A 15 -9.23 13.85 -14.39
C GLU A 15 -7.71 13.74 -14.23
N LEU A 16 -7.17 12.68 -14.80
CA LEU A 16 -5.77 12.31 -14.70
C LEU A 16 -5.21 12.09 -16.10
N THR A 17 -3.89 12.16 -16.20
CA THR A 17 -3.19 11.72 -17.42
C THR A 17 -2.64 10.32 -17.19
N THR A 18 -2.24 9.65 -18.27
CA THR A 18 -1.59 8.34 -18.20
C THR A 18 -0.33 8.33 -17.33
N ALA A 19 0.36 9.47 -17.19
CA ALA A 19 1.54 9.61 -16.32
C ALA A 19 1.20 9.65 -14.82
N HIS A 20 -0.06 9.92 -14.45
CA HIS A 20 -0.51 9.99 -13.06
C HIS A 20 -1.14 8.69 -12.56
N VAL A 21 -1.33 7.72 -13.45
CA VAL A 21 -1.90 6.41 -13.14
C VAL A 21 -0.81 5.36 -13.31
N ARG A 22 -0.80 4.37 -12.43
CA ARG A 22 0.06 3.18 -12.52
C ARG A 22 -0.84 1.97 -12.38
N VAL A 23 -0.58 0.96 -13.18
CA VAL A 23 -1.20 -0.36 -13.05
C VAL A 23 -0.21 -1.26 -12.33
N ARG A 24 -0.70 -2.11 -11.43
CA ARG A 24 0.09 -3.19 -10.84
C ARG A 24 -0.64 -4.52 -10.95
N VAL A 25 0.09 -5.58 -11.30
CA VAL A 25 -0.43 -6.95 -11.36
C VAL A 25 0.33 -7.81 -10.37
N CYS A 26 -0.41 -8.55 -9.56
CA CYS A 26 0.14 -9.50 -8.60
C CYS A 26 0.66 -10.74 -9.34
N VAL A 27 1.91 -11.13 -9.11
CA VAL A 27 2.50 -12.31 -9.76
C VAL A 27 2.01 -13.63 -9.15
N ASP A 28 1.50 -13.61 -7.91
CA ASP A 28 1.09 -14.81 -7.19
C ASP A 28 -0.37 -15.23 -7.48
N ASP A 29 -1.25 -14.26 -7.76
CA ASP A 29 -2.69 -14.51 -7.93
C ASP A 29 -3.37 -13.74 -9.08
N ASP A 30 -2.57 -13.09 -9.94
CA ASP A 30 -3.00 -12.36 -11.14
C ASP A 30 -4.01 -11.22 -10.86
N ARG A 31 -4.11 -10.76 -9.59
CA ARG A 31 -4.98 -9.62 -9.26
C ARG A 31 -4.40 -8.33 -9.81
N GLY A 32 -5.19 -7.68 -10.65
CA GLY A 32 -4.91 -6.38 -11.22
C GLY A 32 -5.45 -5.24 -10.35
N GLU A 33 -4.62 -4.22 -10.16
CA GLU A 33 -5.01 -2.99 -9.49
C GLU A 33 -4.47 -1.79 -10.27
N TYR A 34 -5.15 -0.65 -10.17
CA TYR A 34 -4.59 0.63 -10.58
C TYR A 34 -4.53 1.59 -9.41
N LEU A 35 -3.51 2.44 -9.44
CA LEU A 35 -3.28 3.44 -8.41
C LEU A 35 -2.93 4.80 -9.02
N PHE A 36 -3.33 5.84 -8.32
CA PHE A 36 -3.03 7.21 -8.71
C PHE A 36 -2.91 8.10 -7.48
N ARG A 37 -2.20 9.21 -7.62
CA ARG A 37 -2.16 10.27 -6.60
C ARG A 37 -3.20 11.34 -6.95
N CYS A 38 -4.16 11.57 -6.08
CA CYS A 38 -5.17 12.60 -6.30
C CYS A 38 -4.51 13.99 -6.33
N LEU A 39 -4.79 14.81 -7.35
CA LEU A 39 -4.18 16.14 -7.50
C LEU A 39 -4.73 17.17 -6.51
N ILE A 40 -5.85 16.87 -5.84
CA ILE A 40 -6.50 17.75 -4.86
C ILE A 40 -6.00 17.45 -3.45
N CYS A 41 -6.26 16.26 -2.92
CA CYS A 41 -5.87 15.88 -1.55
C CYS A 41 -4.46 15.27 -1.45
N ARG A 42 -3.80 14.99 -2.58
CA ARG A 42 -2.46 14.36 -2.65
C ARG A 42 -2.37 12.95 -2.05
N MET A 43 -3.50 12.34 -1.70
CA MET A 43 -3.56 10.96 -1.24
C MET A 43 -3.40 9.98 -2.40
N ALA A 44 -2.74 8.85 -2.13
CA ALA A 44 -2.71 7.71 -3.03
C ALA A 44 -4.05 6.96 -2.93
N VAL A 45 -4.61 6.63 -4.07
CA VAL A 45 -5.83 5.81 -4.19
C VAL A 45 -5.44 4.54 -4.93
N VAL A 46 -5.79 3.39 -4.36
CA VAL A 46 -5.59 2.07 -4.96
C VAL A 46 -6.97 1.45 -5.20
N LYS A 47 -7.19 0.90 -6.38
CA LYS A 47 -8.45 0.24 -6.74
C LYS A 47 -8.18 -1.08 -7.44
N GLY A 48 -8.83 -2.14 -6.95
CA GLY A 48 -8.94 -3.40 -7.68
C GLY A 48 -9.68 -3.20 -8.99
N ALA A 49 -9.20 -3.85 -10.05
CA ALA A 49 -9.77 -3.74 -11.37
C ALA A 49 -9.82 -5.11 -12.06
N GLU A 50 -10.89 -5.34 -12.81
CA GLU A 50 -11.01 -6.50 -13.69
C GLU A 50 -10.02 -6.42 -14.86
N ALA A 51 -9.67 -7.58 -15.42
CA ALA A 51 -8.69 -7.70 -16.52
C ALA A 51 -9.00 -6.74 -17.69
N ARG A 52 -10.28 -6.59 -18.06
CA ARG A 52 -10.69 -5.66 -19.12
C ARG A 52 -10.31 -4.19 -18.83
N THR A 53 -10.45 -3.76 -17.58
CA THR A 53 -10.07 -2.39 -17.18
C THR A 53 -8.56 -2.23 -17.19
N ILE A 54 -7.83 -3.24 -16.73
CA ILE A 54 -6.36 -3.29 -16.83
C ILE A 54 -5.92 -3.15 -18.29
N ASP A 55 -6.44 -3.99 -19.18
CA ASP A 55 -6.11 -3.98 -20.61
C ASP A 55 -6.36 -2.62 -21.26
N LEU A 56 -7.47 -1.95 -20.92
CA LEU A 56 -7.77 -0.61 -21.42
C LEU A 56 -6.76 0.44 -20.93
N LEU A 57 -6.33 0.37 -19.67
CA LEU A 57 -5.32 1.27 -19.12
C LEU A 57 -3.95 1.04 -19.76
N VAL A 58 -3.55 -0.23 -19.93
CA VAL A 58 -2.30 -0.59 -20.62
C VAL A 58 -2.32 -0.11 -22.06
N ALA A 59 -3.41 -0.39 -22.80
CA ALA A 59 -3.58 0.07 -24.18
C ALA A 59 -3.56 1.60 -24.32
N SER A 60 -3.97 2.32 -23.28
CA SER A 60 -3.90 3.79 -23.23
C SER A 60 -2.50 4.33 -22.93
N GLY A 61 -1.51 3.48 -22.66
CA GLY A 61 -0.12 3.86 -22.38
C GLY A 61 0.18 4.11 -20.91
N VAL A 62 -0.61 3.56 -19.99
CA VAL A 62 -0.31 3.58 -18.54
C VAL A 62 0.84 2.62 -18.23
N THR A 63 1.74 3.02 -17.33
CA THR A 63 2.86 2.16 -16.89
C THR A 63 2.35 1.00 -16.03
N VAL A 64 2.87 -0.20 -16.31
CA VAL A 64 2.56 -1.43 -15.59
C VAL A 64 3.76 -1.85 -14.75
N ASP A 65 3.52 -2.07 -13.46
CA ASP A 65 4.46 -2.69 -12.54
C ASP A 65 3.96 -4.09 -12.14
N THR A 66 4.87 -4.94 -11.69
CA THR A 66 4.51 -6.21 -11.04
C THR A 66 4.84 -6.14 -9.56
N TRP A 67 4.08 -6.87 -8.75
CA TRP A 67 4.31 -7.00 -7.31
C TRP A 67 3.98 -8.43 -6.87
N SER A 68 4.54 -8.86 -5.76
CA SER A 68 4.21 -10.14 -5.13
C SER A 68 3.54 -9.90 -3.78
N LEU A 69 2.77 -10.88 -3.33
CA LEU A 69 2.26 -10.92 -1.96
C LEU A 69 3.41 -10.85 -0.97
N PRO A 70 3.22 -10.17 0.17
CA PRO A 70 4.21 -10.14 1.25
C PRO A 70 4.49 -11.55 1.75
N ALA A 71 5.76 -11.83 2.07
CA ALA A 71 6.18 -13.12 2.61
C ALA A 71 5.46 -13.43 3.93
N GLU A 72 5.20 -12.37 4.71
CA GLU A 72 4.49 -12.35 5.99
C GLU A 72 3.09 -12.98 5.91
N LEU A 73 2.44 -12.95 4.73
CA LEU A 73 1.13 -13.60 4.55
C LEU A 73 1.20 -15.13 4.67
N HIS A 74 2.39 -15.70 4.43
CA HIS A 74 2.66 -17.13 4.45
C HIS A 74 3.46 -17.56 5.68
N GLU A 75 3.82 -16.61 6.55
CA GLU A 75 4.54 -16.92 7.77
C GLU A 75 3.65 -17.71 8.73
N GLN A 76 4.24 -18.71 9.38
CA GLN A 76 3.53 -19.44 10.41
C GLN A 76 3.43 -18.55 11.65
N HIS A 77 2.23 -18.06 11.92
CA HIS A 77 1.98 -17.27 13.12
C HIS A 77 2.17 -18.14 14.37
N SER A 78 2.89 -17.60 15.35
CA SER A 78 3.10 -18.22 16.66
C SER A 78 2.81 -17.22 17.77
N GLY A 79 2.31 -17.71 18.91
CA GLY A 79 1.90 -16.87 20.03
C GLY A 79 0.43 -16.47 19.98
N ASN A 80 0.02 -15.63 20.93
CA ASN A 80 -1.34 -15.13 21.01
C ASN A 80 -1.56 -14.01 19.98
N PRO A 81 -2.78 -13.83 19.45
CA PRO A 81 -3.12 -12.67 18.65
C PRO A 81 -2.87 -11.37 19.42
N ILE A 82 -2.39 -10.35 18.72
CA ILE A 82 -2.21 -9.00 19.29
C ILE A 82 -3.58 -8.45 19.69
N THR A 83 -3.67 -8.03 20.94
CA THR A 83 -4.85 -7.42 21.55
C THR A 83 -4.66 -5.92 21.75
N HIS A 84 -5.70 -5.26 22.24
CA HIS A 84 -5.60 -3.85 22.60
C HIS A 84 -4.64 -3.61 23.77
N ASP A 85 -4.58 -4.53 24.74
CA ASP A 85 -3.72 -4.41 25.92
C ASP A 85 -2.25 -4.47 25.51
N ASP A 86 -1.89 -5.34 24.55
CA ASP A 86 -0.52 -5.39 24.01
C ASP A 86 -0.07 -4.05 23.40
N LEU A 87 -1.00 -3.27 22.82
CA LEU A 87 -0.68 -1.93 22.31
C LEU A 87 -0.44 -0.91 23.43
N LEU A 88 -1.18 -1.02 24.55
CA LEU A 88 -0.98 -0.17 25.72
C LEU A 88 0.34 -0.50 26.42
N ASP A 89 0.63 -1.79 26.57
CA ASP A 89 1.90 -2.26 27.12
C ASP A 89 3.07 -1.79 26.25
N PHE A 90 2.95 -1.91 24.92
CA PHE A 90 3.96 -1.38 24.00
C PHE A 90 4.11 0.14 24.10
N HIS A 91 3.00 0.88 24.24
CA HIS A 91 3.05 2.33 24.44
C HIS A 91 3.80 2.70 25.73
N ALA A 92 3.53 2.02 26.84
CA ALA A 92 4.24 2.25 28.10
C ALA A 92 5.74 1.91 27.98
N LEU A 93 6.11 0.87 27.23
CA LEU A 93 7.51 0.54 26.95
C LEU A 93 8.21 1.63 26.12
N LEU A 94 7.51 2.29 25.21
CA LEU A 94 8.07 3.40 24.42
C LEU A 94 8.28 4.67 25.24
N GLU A 95 7.55 4.87 26.34
CA GLU A 95 7.74 6.01 27.25
C GLU A 95 8.94 5.83 28.21
N ASP A 96 9.46 4.61 28.35
CA ASP A 96 10.69 4.35 29.09
C ASP A 96 11.92 4.57 28.18
N ASP A 97 12.41 5.81 28.17
CA ASP A 97 13.57 6.25 27.40
C ASP A 97 14.82 5.36 27.59
N TYR A 98 15.01 4.80 28.80
CA TYR A 98 16.17 3.96 29.09
C TYR A 98 16.04 2.59 28.42
N SER A 99 14.90 1.93 28.61
CA SER A 99 14.61 0.64 27.98
C SER A 99 14.59 0.75 26.46
N LEU A 100 14.04 1.85 25.92
CA LEU A 100 14.02 2.13 24.50
C LEU A 100 15.44 2.32 23.94
N ALA A 101 16.29 3.10 24.62
CA ALA A 101 17.68 3.30 24.19
C ALA A 101 18.46 1.98 24.13
N LEU A 102 18.30 1.09 25.11
CA LEU A 102 18.92 -0.24 25.11
C LEU A 102 18.41 -1.12 23.96
N ALA A 103 17.10 -1.12 23.70
CA ALA A 103 16.53 -1.88 22.59
C ALA A 103 17.06 -1.37 21.23
N MET A 104 17.15 -0.06 21.04
CA MET A 104 17.71 0.54 19.83
C MET A 104 19.19 0.19 19.61
N ASP A 105 20.01 0.21 20.67
CA ASP A 105 21.43 -0.16 20.58
C ASP A 105 21.58 -1.62 20.11
N SER A 106 20.75 -2.52 20.68
CA SER A 106 20.75 -3.93 20.33
C SER A 106 20.34 -4.20 18.87
N MET A 107 19.40 -3.43 18.32
CA MET A 107 18.99 -3.52 16.91
C MET A 107 20.04 -2.96 15.94
N LEU A 108 20.85 -2.00 16.40
CA LEU A 108 21.96 -1.43 15.62
C LEU A 108 23.24 -2.27 15.72
N GLY A 109 23.21 -3.38 16.46
CA GLY A 109 24.35 -4.27 16.65
C GLY A 109 25.49 -3.62 17.43
N ARG A 110 25.18 -2.69 18.33
CA ARG A 110 26.11 -2.10 19.30
C ARG A 110 25.87 -2.64 20.70
#